data_AF-A0A969LX42-F1
#
_entry.id   AF-A0A969LX42-F1
#
_cell.length_a   1.000
_cell.length_b   1.000
_cell.length_c   1.000
_cell.angle_alpha   90.00
_cell.angle_beta   90.00
_cell.angle_gamma   90.00
#
_symmetry.space_group_name_H-M   'P 1'
#
loop_
_entity.id
_entity.type
_entity.pdbx_description
1 polymer ?
#
loop_
_entity_poly.entity_id
_entity_poly.type
_entity_poly.pdbx_seq_one_letter_code
_entity_poly.pdbx_strand_id
1 'polypeptide(L)' 'MPEKLMLLVNASMFQAAVVNMAVTLQRPDYVTFEFLDGSRKEFGVDARHYAYLAERDKGTLHSKGDWFLGFDRHLKQVR' A
#
# COMPACT_ATOMS: atom_id res chain seq x y z
N MET A 1 -0.64 30.82 21.09
CA MET A 1 -0.32 29.38 21.18
C MET A 1 -1.46 28.56 20.62
N PRO A 2 -1.27 27.85 19.49
CA PRO A 2 -1.97 26.57 19.34
C PRO A 2 -1.06 25.48 18.77
N GLU A 3 0.12 25.27 19.38
CA GLU A 3 1.02 24.16 19.01
C GLU A 3 0.47 22.79 19.46
N LYS A 4 -0.57 22.77 20.30
CA LYS A 4 -1.14 21.55 20.88
C LYS A 4 -2.15 20.83 19.97
N LEU A 5 -2.65 21.48 18.90
CA LEU A 5 -3.59 20.89 17.95
C LEU A 5 -2.91 20.12 16.80
N MET A 6 -1.61 20.37 16.56
CA MET A 6 -0.86 19.71 15.48
C MET A 6 -0.32 18.32 15.88
N LEU A 7 -0.31 17.99 17.17
CA LEU A 7 0.21 16.72 17.67
C LEU A 7 -0.78 15.54 17.56
N LEU A 8 -2.09 15.81 17.49
CA LEU A 8 -3.12 14.77 17.40
C LEU A 8 -3.32 14.22 15.97
N VAL A 9 -2.77 14.87 14.94
CA VAL A 9 -2.83 14.40 13.55
C VAL A 9 -1.70 13.41 13.22
N ASN A 10 -0.61 13.41 13.99
CA ASN A 10 0.60 12.66 13.63
C ASN A 10 0.70 11.25 14.23
N ALA A 11 -0.22 10.83 15.11
CA ALA A 11 -0.15 9.53 15.77
C ALA A 11 -0.68 8.35 14.93
N SER A 12 -1.37 8.60 13.82
CA SER A 12 -2.06 7.57 13.02
C SER A 12 -1.66 7.59 11.54
N MET A 13 -0.43 8.01 11.23
CA MET A 13 -0.02 8.10 9.83
C MET A 13 0.50 6.77 9.26
N PHE A 14 0.94 5.80 10.05
CA PHE A 14 1.42 4.52 9.54
C PHE A 14 0.29 3.49 9.54
N GLN A 15 -0.04 2.99 8.35
CA GLN A 15 -1.08 1.97 8.17
C GLN A 15 -0.44 0.70 7.59
N ALA A 16 -0.67 -0.42 8.27
CA ALA A 16 -0.45 -1.75 7.73
C ALA A 16 -1.82 -2.41 7.48
N ALA A 17 -2.05 -2.91 6.27
CA ALA A 17 -3.31 -3.55 5.91
C ALA A 17 -3.07 -4.79 5.05
N VAL A 18 -3.86 -5.84 5.30
CA VAL A 18 -3.89 -7.02 4.42
C VAL A 18 -4.66 -6.63 3.17
N VAL A 19 -4.03 -6.82 2.01
CA VAL A 19 -4.58 -6.43 0.71
C VAL A 19 -4.34 -7.50 -0.33
N ASN A 20 -5.21 -7.53 -1.33
CA ASN A 20 -4.96 -8.16 -2.60
C ASN A 20 -4.41 -7.10 -3.55
N MET A 21 -3.31 -7.36 -4.23
CA MET A 21 -2.80 -6.42 -5.21
C MET A 21 -3.43 -6.67 -6.58
N ALA A 22 -3.93 -5.61 -7.20
CA ALA A 22 -4.39 -5.59 -8.59
C ALA A 22 -3.54 -4.59 -9.37
N VAL A 23 -2.40 -5.02 -9.93
CA VAL A 23 -1.65 -4.12 -10.83
C VAL A 23 -2.54 -3.86 -12.03
N THR A 24 -2.86 -2.60 -12.25
CA THR A 24 -3.56 -2.16 -13.45
C THR A 24 -2.51 -1.46 -14.31
N LEU A 25 -2.16 -2.06 -15.45
CA LEU A 25 -1.07 -1.63 -16.35
C LEU A 25 -1.29 -0.28 -17.07
N GLN A 26 -2.16 0.60 -16.57
CA GLN A 26 -2.40 1.87 -17.26
C GLN A 26 -1.24 2.85 -17.13
N ARG A 27 -0.44 2.78 -16.05
CA ARG A 27 0.73 3.64 -15.83
C ARG A 27 1.83 2.88 -15.07
N PRO A 28 3.11 2.96 -15.51
CA PRO A 28 4.22 2.27 -14.85
C PRO A 28 4.54 2.81 -13.44
N ASP A 29 4.00 3.99 -13.09
CA ASP A 29 4.34 4.69 -11.84
C ASP A 29 3.26 4.53 -10.74
N TYR A 30 2.20 3.77 -11.01
CA TYR A 30 1.08 3.59 -10.07
C TYR A 30 0.68 2.12 -9.94
N VAL A 31 0.31 1.74 -8.72
CA VAL A 31 -0.23 0.41 -8.40
C VAL A 31 -1.52 0.56 -7.60
N THR A 32 -2.53 -0.22 -7.97
CA THR A 32 -3.81 -0.30 -7.27
C THR A 32 -3.81 -1.49 -6.31
N PHE A 33 -4.16 -1.24 -5.06
CA PHE A 33 -4.41 -2.28 -4.06
C PHE A 33 -5.90 -2.37 -3.79
N GLU A 34 -6.41 -3.60 -3.77
CA GLU A 34 -7.77 -3.93 -3.36
C GLU A 34 -7.74 -4.47 -1.93
N PHE A 35 -8.44 -3.80 -1.03
CA PHE A 35 -8.55 -4.21 0.37
C PHE A 35 -9.59 -5.32 0.52
N LEU A 36 -9.61 -5.99 1.68
CA LEU A 36 -10.53 -7.10 1.94
C LEU A 36 -12.01 -6.69 1.92
N ASP A 37 -12.31 -5.42 2.13
CA ASP A 37 -13.66 -4.86 2.02
C ASP A 37 -14.07 -4.51 0.57
N GLY A 38 -13.18 -4.77 -0.40
CA GLY A 38 -13.38 -4.46 -1.82
C GLY A 38 -13.06 -3.01 -2.19
N SER A 39 -12.70 -2.16 -1.23
CA SER A 39 -12.22 -0.82 -1.54
C SER A 39 -10.90 -0.89 -2.30
N ARG A 40 -10.64 0.12 -3.13
CA ARG A 40 -9.42 0.21 -3.93
C ARG A 40 -8.71 1.52 -3.67
N LYS A 41 -7.37 1.47 -3.59
CA LYS A 41 -6.53 2.66 -3.49
C LYS A 41 -5.30 2.53 -4.37
N GLU A 42 -4.99 3.62 -5.04
CA GLU A 42 -3.80 3.75 -5.87
C GLU A 42 -2.69 4.43 -5.09
N PHE A 43 -1.47 3.95 -5.30
CA PHE A 43 -0.28 4.57 -4.75
C PHE A 43 0.74 4.79 -5.86
N GLY A 44 1.38 5.95 -5.83
CA GLY A 44 2.57 6.20 -6.63
C GLY A 44 3.71 5.32 -6.10
N VAL A 45 4.39 4.62 -7.00
CA VAL A 45 5.53 3.75 -6.69
C VAL A 45 6.71 4.12 -7.59
N ASP A 46 7.93 3.95 -7.11
CA ASP A 46 9.08 4.04 -7.99
C ASP A 46 9.20 2.75 -8.84
N ALA A 47 9.91 2.84 -9.97
CA ALA A 47 10.07 1.73 -10.90
C ALA A 47 10.70 0.47 -10.26
N ARG A 48 11.50 0.62 -9.19
CA ARG A 48 12.13 -0.52 -8.50
C ARG A 48 11.09 -1.27 -7.69
N HIS A 49 10.25 -0.56 -6.92
CA HIS A 49 9.17 -1.18 -6.18
C HIS A 49 8.16 -1.82 -7.13
N TYR A 50 7.81 -1.13 -8.22
CA TYR A 50 6.94 -1.68 -9.26
C TYR A 50 7.42 -3.04 -9.77
N ALA A 51 8.73 -3.18 -10.03
CA ALA A 51 9.30 -4.43 -10.54
C ALA A 51 9.21 -5.63 -9.57
N TYR A 52 9.06 -5.40 -8.27
CA TYR A 52 8.92 -6.47 -7.27
C TYR A 52 7.47 -6.92 -7.06
N LEU A 53 6.51 -6.20 -7.62
CA LEU A 53 5.09 -6.43 -7.47
C LEU A 53 4.56 -7.30 -8.62
N ALA A 54 3.82 -8.36 -8.30
CA ALA A 54 3.19 -9.22 -9.31
C ALA A 54 1.66 -9.25 -9.15
N GLU A 55 0.94 -9.05 -10.25
CA GLU A 55 -0.53 -9.09 -10.25
C GLU A 55 -1.10 -10.23 -9.40
N ARG A 56 -2.14 -9.93 -8.63
CA ARG A 56 -2.90 -10.89 -7.81
C ARG A 56 -2.12 -11.47 -6.62
N ASP A 57 -0.97 -10.91 -6.29
CA ASP A 57 -0.32 -11.17 -5.01
C ASP A 57 -1.21 -10.78 -3.84
N LYS A 58 -1.10 -11.56 -2.76
CA LYS A 58 -1.68 -11.21 -1.46
C LYS A 58 -0.54 -10.86 -0.52
N GLY A 59 -0.75 -9.86 0.30
CA GLY A 59 0.30 -9.40 1.20
C GLY A 59 -0.16 -8.34 2.17
N THR A 60 0.82 -7.79 2.88
CA THR A 60 0.63 -6.67 3.78
C THR A 60 1.18 -5.41 3.11
N LEU A 61 0.31 -4.43 2.86
CA LEU A 61 0.69 -3.11 2.39
C LEU A 61 1.11 -2.24 3.58
N HIS A 62 2.26 -1.59 3.47
CA HIS A 62 2.73 -0.56 4.38
C HIS A 62 2.63 0.79 3.70
N SER A 63 1.92 1.73 4.33
CA SER A 63 1.69 3.06 3.76
C SER A 63 1.66 4.14 4.82
N LYS A 64 1.90 5.39 4.38
CA LYS A 64 1.75 6.58 5.20
C LYS A 64 0.85 7.60 4.52
N GLY A 65 -0.45 7.61 4.85
CA GLY A 65 -1.43 8.41 4.10
C GLY A 65 -1.53 7.92 2.65
N ASP A 66 -1.05 8.73 1.69
CA ASP A 66 -0.99 8.40 0.26
C ASP A 66 0.40 7.96 -0.21
N TRP A 67 1.35 7.85 0.73
CA TRP A 67 2.71 7.41 0.43
C TRP A 67 2.84 5.89 0.56
N PHE A 68 3.31 5.24 -0.49
CA PHE A 68 3.72 3.83 -0.44
C PHE A 68 5.04 3.69 0.32
N LEU A 69 5.09 2.75 1.27
CA LEU A 69 6.32 2.42 2.01
C LEU A 69 6.85 1.01 1.69
N GLY A 70 5.97 0.07 1.34
CA GLY A 70 6.38 -1.30 1.03
C GLY A 70 5.21 -2.26 0.93
N PHE A 71 5.49 -3.47 0.43
CA PHE A 71 4.53 -4.56 0.34
C PHE A 71 5.22 -5.90 0.65
N ASP A 72 4.77 -6.56 1.71
CA ASP A 72 5.27 -7.87 2.09
C ASP A 72 4.36 -8.96 1.50
N ARG A 73 4.86 -9.66 0.48
CA ARG A 73 4.14 -10.77 -0.16
C ARG A 73 3.97 -11.91 0.84
N HIS A 74 2.73 -12.38 1.03
CA HIS A 74 2.48 -13.62 1.76
C HIS A 74 2.94 -14.77 0.87
N LEU A 75 3.97 -15.49 1.30
CA LEU A 75 4.41 -16.69 0.59
C LEU A 75 3.24 -17.66 0.52
N LYS A 76 2.86 -18.08 -0.70
CA LYS A 76 1.98 -19.23 -0.85
C LYS A 76 2.70 -20.42 -0.24
N GLN A 77 2.16 -21.00 0.83
CA GLN A 77 2.58 -22.33 1.25
C GLN A 77 2.25 -23.29 0.10
N VAL A 78 3.28 -23.69 -0.64
CA VAL A 78 3.18 -24.78 -1.60
C VAL A 78 2.97 -26.04 -0.77
N ARG A 79 1.82 -26.69 -0.95
CA ARG A 79 1.55 -28.03 -0.40
C ARG A 79 2.30 -29.09 -1.19
#